data_AF-A0A8J3QXI1-F1
#
_entry.id   AF-A0A8J3QXI1-F1
#
_cell.length_a   1.000
_cell.length_b   1.000
_cell.length_c   1.000
_cell.angle_alpha   90.00
_cell.angle_beta   90.00
_cell.angle_gamma   90.00
#
_symmetry.space_group_name_H-M   'P 1'
#
loop_
_entity.id
_entity.type
_entity.pdbx_description
1 polymer ?
#
loop_
_entity_poly.entity_id
_entity_poly.type
_entity_poly.pdbx_seq_one_letter_code
_entity_poly.pdbx_strand_id
1 'polypeptide(L)'
;MSRQRGLTLRLTDLDELAHRHRVSFTELADYEVLDPPSFRNSADTRPWFPSHTPDGRPLRLRPMAGVTIQEIVALVAHKQAVHVTVAWVARHFERSDVVVVPLDGLPTAEVGLIWCTARENGRICALADIAASRNTADANAGRVQRWRRGWLR
;
A
#
# COMPACT_ATOMS: atom_id res chain seq x y z
N MET A 1 -6.87 -18.59 -13.45
CA MET A 1 -6.99 -18.04 -12.07
C MET A 1 -5.78 -17.17 -11.76
N SER A 2 -5.68 -15.96 -12.32
CA SER A 2 -4.61 -15.00 -11.95
C SER A 2 -5.28 -13.76 -11.37
N ARG A 3 -5.17 -13.59 -10.05
CA ARG A 3 -5.56 -12.37 -9.34
C ARG A 3 -4.28 -11.57 -9.11
N GLN A 4 -4.09 -10.46 -9.83
CA GLN A 4 -3.07 -9.49 -9.43
C GLN A 4 -3.48 -8.90 -8.08
N ARG A 5 -2.67 -9.19 -7.04
CA ARG A 5 -2.91 -8.83 -5.64
C ARG A 5 -2.18 -7.53 -5.33
N GLY A 6 -2.92 -6.57 -4.79
CA GLY A 6 -2.40 -5.26 -4.35
C GLY A 6 -1.49 -5.37 -3.13
N LEU A 7 -0.72 -4.28 -2.92
CA LEU A 7 0.26 -4.03 -1.87
C LEU A 7 1.40 -5.08 -1.79
N THR A 8 2.54 -4.77 -2.39
CA THR A 8 3.79 -5.54 -2.22
C THR A 8 4.69 -4.78 -1.25
N LEU A 9 5.02 -5.39 -0.11
CA LEU A 9 5.76 -4.74 0.98
C LEU A 9 7.28 -4.73 0.75
N ARG A 10 7.96 -3.74 1.33
CA ARG A 10 9.42 -3.69 1.42
C ARG A 10 9.88 -4.14 2.79
N LEU A 11 10.63 -5.23 2.82
CA LEU A 11 11.32 -5.73 3.99
C LEU A 11 12.82 -5.50 3.84
N THR A 12 13.44 -4.88 4.83
CA THR A 12 14.78 -5.27 5.29
C THR A 12 14.86 -4.88 6.76
N ASP A 13 15.28 -5.72 7.68
CA ASP A 13 15.82 -7.08 7.62
C ASP A 13 15.40 -7.79 8.90
N LEU A 14 14.90 -9.02 8.74
CA LEU A 14 15.35 -10.14 9.55
C LEU A 14 15.73 -11.19 8.52
N ASP A 15 16.96 -11.71 8.55
CA ASP A 15 17.44 -12.68 7.55
C ASP A 15 16.39 -13.79 7.32
N GLU A 16 15.62 -14.12 8.37
CA GLU A 16 14.44 -14.98 8.31
C GLU A 16 13.35 -14.53 7.31
N LEU A 17 12.82 -13.29 7.41
CA LEU A 17 11.74 -12.82 6.54
C LEU A 17 12.18 -12.65 5.10
N ALA A 18 13.45 -12.27 4.87
CA ALA A 18 14.00 -12.08 3.54
C ALA A 18 14.01 -13.38 2.72
N HIS A 19 14.05 -14.54 3.37
CA HIS A 19 13.98 -15.85 2.73
C HIS A 19 12.56 -16.41 2.62
N ARG A 20 11.53 -15.70 3.10
CA ARG A 20 10.14 -16.14 3.00
C ARG A 20 9.55 -15.78 1.64
N HIS A 21 8.74 -16.69 1.11
CA HIS A 21 7.95 -16.42 -0.10
C HIS A 21 6.77 -15.47 0.15
N ARG A 22 6.24 -15.45 1.38
CA ARG A 22 5.10 -14.64 1.84
C ARG A 22 5.19 -14.45 3.36
N VAL A 23 4.64 -13.36 3.86
CA VAL A 23 4.55 -13.04 5.29
C VAL A 23 3.09 -12.70 5.63
N SER A 24 2.59 -13.16 6.78
CA SER A 24 1.28 -12.76 7.30
C SER A 24 1.38 -11.42 8.04
N PHE A 25 0.35 -10.59 7.92
CA PHE A 25 0.27 -9.34 8.67
C PHE A 25 0.32 -9.54 10.19
N THR A 26 -0.17 -10.68 10.69
CA THR A 26 -0.07 -11.03 12.11
C THR A 26 1.37 -11.13 12.60
N GLU A 27 2.29 -11.62 11.76
CA GLU A 27 3.71 -11.75 12.10
C GLU A 27 4.39 -10.38 12.27
N LEU A 28 3.81 -9.31 11.70
CA LEU A 28 4.36 -7.96 11.86
C LEU A 28 4.28 -7.43 13.29
N ALA A 29 3.46 -8.03 14.16
CA ALA A 29 3.41 -7.65 15.57
C ALA A 29 4.72 -7.96 16.32
N ASP A 30 5.55 -8.87 15.79
CA ASP A 30 6.83 -9.23 16.38
C ASP A 30 7.94 -8.23 16.01
N TYR A 31 7.69 -7.38 15.02
CA TYR A 31 8.65 -6.44 14.45
C TYR A 31 8.27 -4.99 14.67
N GLU A 32 9.27 -4.12 14.67
CA GLU A 32 9.02 -2.69 14.64
C GLU A 32 8.65 -2.26 13.22
N VAL A 33 7.50 -1.61 13.06
CA VAL A 33 6.93 -1.21 11.77
C VAL A 33 7.00 0.30 11.62
N LEU A 34 7.63 0.77 10.55
CA LEU A 34 7.71 2.19 10.21
C LEU A 34 6.32 2.76 9.86
N ASP A 35 5.89 3.80 10.57
CA ASP A 35 4.57 4.45 10.47
C ASP A 35 4.70 5.94 10.11
N PRO A 36 4.92 6.27 8.82
CA PRO A 36 4.89 7.66 8.37
C PRO A 36 3.44 8.20 8.36
N PRO A 37 3.19 9.38 8.96
CA PRO A 37 1.85 9.90 9.26
C PRO A 37 1.06 10.32 8.01
N SER A 38 1.71 10.48 6.86
CA SER A 38 1.09 10.81 5.58
C SER A 38 0.04 9.79 5.10
N PHE A 39 0.02 8.59 5.69
CA PHE A 39 -0.94 7.54 5.36
C PHE A 39 -2.21 7.51 6.23
N ARG A 40 -2.27 8.25 7.34
CA ARG A 40 -3.37 8.17 8.34
C ARG A 40 -4.47 9.21 8.13
N ASN A 41 -4.84 9.49 6.89
CA ASN A 41 -5.61 10.71 6.59
C ASN A 41 -7.14 10.59 6.62
N SER A 42 -7.73 9.45 7.00
CA SER A 42 -9.16 9.37 7.34
C SER A 42 -9.55 8.01 7.94
N ALA A 43 -10.75 7.93 8.53
CA ALA A 43 -11.36 6.65 8.93
C ALA A 43 -11.43 5.64 7.76
N ASP A 44 -11.57 6.13 6.53
CA ASP A 44 -11.66 5.30 5.31
C ASP A 44 -10.32 4.62 4.96
N THR A 45 -9.19 5.18 5.38
CA THR A 45 -7.85 4.60 5.14
C THR A 45 -7.45 3.53 6.17
N ARG A 46 -8.17 3.47 7.30
CA ARG A 46 -7.87 2.58 8.44
C ARG A 46 -7.77 1.09 8.10
N PRO A 47 -8.54 0.53 7.15
CA PRO A 47 -8.40 -0.88 6.76
C PRO A 47 -7.03 -1.24 6.17
N TRP A 48 -6.32 -0.28 5.55
CA TRP A 48 -4.99 -0.49 4.97
C TRP A 48 -3.85 -0.11 5.91
N PHE A 49 -4.14 0.68 6.95
CA PHE A 49 -3.19 1.12 7.98
C PHE A 49 -3.72 0.80 9.39
N PRO A 50 -4.00 -0.48 9.72
CA PRO A 50 -4.50 -0.83 11.04
C PRO A 50 -3.37 -0.74 12.07
N SER A 51 -3.72 -0.38 13.32
CA SER A 51 -2.76 -0.37 14.43
C SER A 51 -2.65 -1.72 15.15
N HIS A 52 -3.49 -2.67 14.79
CA HIS A 52 -3.55 -4.02 15.35
C HIS A 52 -3.62 -5.03 14.22
N THR A 53 -3.10 -6.21 14.47
CA THR A 53 -3.25 -7.39 13.63
C THR A 53 -4.70 -7.90 13.63
N PRO A 54 -5.11 -8.71 12.64
CA PRO A 54 -6.44 -9.32 12.59
C PRO A 54 -6.82 -10.12 13.86
N ASP A 55 -5.83 -10.73 14.52
CA ASP A 55 -5.97 -11.47 15.78
C ASP A 55 -5.90 -10.56 17.03
N GLY A 56 -5.78 -9.24 16.85
CA GLY A 56 -5.89 -8.25 17.93
C GLY A 56 -4.58 -7.90 18.62
N ARG A 57 -3.43 -8.46 18.21
CA ARG A 57 -2.12 -8.05 18.72
C ARG A 57 -1.79 -6.63 18.26
N PRO A 58 -1.34 -5.72 19.15
CA PRO A 58 -0.92 -4.38 18.76
C PRO A 58 0.36 -4.45 17.91
N LEU A 59 0.44 -3.61 16.88
CA LEU A 59 1.67 -3.44 16.12
C LEU A 59 2.63 -2.51 16.87
N ARG A 60 3.93 -2.79 16.78
CA ARG A 60 4.99 -1.92 17.31
C ARG A 60 5.29 -0.83 16.29
N LEU A 61 4.41 0.16 16.21
CA LEU A 61 4.53 1.25 15.24
C LEU A 61 5.58 2.27 15.70
N ARG A 62 6.51 2.61 14.80
CA ARG A 62 7.48 3.69 14.97
C ARG A 62 7.02 4.91 14.16
N PRO A 63 6.50 5.97 14.80
CA PRO A 63 6.07 7.18 14.11
C PRO A 63 7.24 7.86 13.39
N MET A 64 7.02 8.33 12.16
CA MET A 64 8.05 8.99 11.36
C MET A 64 7.60 10.34 10.79
N ALA A 65 7.88 11.45 11.45
CA ALA A 65 7.49 12.77 10.94
C ALA A 65 8.41 13.24 9.80
N GLY A 66 7.82 13.74 8.70
CA GLY A 66 8.54 14.46 7.65
C GLY A 66 9.48 13.64 6.77
N VAL A 67 9.38 12.30 6.79
CA VAL A 67 10.27 11.44 6.02
C VAL A 67 9.81 11.20 4.58
N THR A 68 10.78 11.13 3.70
CA THR A 68 10.67 10.76 2.30
C THR A 68 10.70 9.24 2.12
N ILE A 69 10.26 8.75 0.96
CA ILE A 69 10.34 7.33 0.61
C ILE A 69 11.79 6.85 0.62
N GLN A 70 12.73 7.69 0.17
CA GLN A 70 14.15 7.41 0.10
C GLN A 70 14.75 7.22 1.50
N GLU A 71 14.34 8.04 2.47
CA GLU A 71 14.76 7.89 3.87
C GLU A 71 14.17 6.63 4.50
N ILE A 72 12.89 6.31 4.25
CA ILE A 72 12.27 5.06 4.69
C ILE A 72 13.05 3.86 4.15
N VAL A 73 13.36 3.88 2.86
CA VAL A 73 14.11 2.82 2.19
C VAL A 73 15.53 2.68 2.75
N ALA A 74 16.19 3.79 3.10
CA ALA A 74 17.50 3.77 3.74
C ALA A 74 17.44 3.16 5.14
N LEU A 75 16.44 3.52 5.95
CA LEU A 75 16.25 2.97 7.31
C LEU A 75 15.96 1.47 7.30
N VAL A 76 15.17 1.05 6.31
CA VAL A 76 14.87 -0.36 6.03
C VAL A 76 16.17 -1.10 5.64
N ALA A 77 16.97 -0.54 4.72
CA ALA A 77 18.28 -1.10 4.37
C ALA A 77 19.26 -1.21 5.55
N HIS A 78 19.17 -0.32 6.54
CA HIS A 78 19.97 -0.37 7.77
C HIS A 78 19.51 -1.42 8.80
N LYS A 79 18.55 -2.30 8.44
CA LYS A 79 18.10 -3.44 9.26
C LYS A 79 17.45 -3.01 10.60
N GLN A 80 16.81 -1.84 10.62
CA GLN A 80 16.28 -1.26 11.87
C GLN A 80 14.77 -1.45 12.08
N ALA A 81 14.00 -1.68 11.01
CA ALA A 81 12.54 -1.80 11.06
C ALA A 81 11.97 -2.32 9.74
N VAL A 82 10.76 -2.87 9.76
CA VAL A 82 10.03 -3.27 8.54
C VAL A 82 9.12 -2.14 8.06
N HIS A 83 8.83 -2.10 6.75
CA HIS A 83 7.93 -1.09 6.19
C HIS A 83 6.85 -1.70 5.28
N VAL A 84 5.59 -1.42 5.61
CA VAL A 84 4.45 -1.81 4.79
C VAL A 84 4.29 -0.79 3.65
N THR A 85 4.38 -1.26 2.40
CA THR A 85 4.29 -0.37 1.23
C THR A 85 3.44 -0.96 0.09
N VAL A 86 3.18 -0.13 -0.93
CA VAL A 86 2.47 -0.50 -2.15
C VAL A 86 3.41 -0.98 -3.25
N ALA A 87 2.91 -1.86 -4.12
CA ALA A 87 3.69 -2.47 -5.20
C ALA A 87 4.38 -1.44 -6.12
N TRP A 88 3.77 -0.27 -6.34
CA TRP A 88 4.35 0.79 -7.15
C TRP A 88 5.62 1.37 -6.51
N VAL A 89 5.61 1.63 -5.20
CA VAL A 89 6.79 2.14 -4.47
C VAL A 89 7.91 1.11 -4.47
N ALA A 90 7.57 -0.17 -4.30
CA ALA A 90 8.54 -1.26 -4.40
C ALA A 90 9.27 -1.24 -5.75
N ARG A 91 8.55 -1.11 -6.86
CA ARG A 91 9.10 -1.12 -8.24
C ARG A 91 9.92 0.12 -8.61
N HIS A 92 9.57 1.29 -8.09
CA HIS A 92 10.20 2.56 -8.54
C HIS A 92 11.38 2.99 -7.67
N PHE A 93 11.49 2.43 -6.46
CA PHE A 93 12.54 2.81 -5.52
C PHE A 93 13.47 1.63 -5.20
N GLU A 94 13.51 0.60 -6.04
CA GLU A 94 14.26 -0.64 -5.81
C GLU A 94 15.70 -0.40 -5.36
N ARG A 95 16.16 -1.23 -4.41
CA ARG A 95 17.56 -1.26 -3.99
C ARG A 95 17.98 -2.72 -3.82
N SER A 96 19.22 -3.02 -4.18
CA SER A 96 19.77 -4.38 -4.09
C SER A 96 19.89 -4.92 -2.68
N ASP A 97 19.93 -4.04 -1.68
CA ASP A 97 20.01 -4.33 -0.25
C ASP A 97 18.63 -4.28 0.44
N VAL A 98 17.53 -4.36 -0.32
CA VAL A 98 16.16 -4.40 0.21
C VAL A 98 15.36 -5.50 -0.47
N VAL A 99 14.72 -6.38 0.31
CA VAL A 99 13.93 -7.50 -0.22
C VAL A 99 12.44 -7.17 -0.16
N VAL A 100 11.73 -7.41 -1.24
CA VAL A 100 10.30 -7.14 -1.33
C VAL A 100 9.56 -8.47 -1.19
N VAL A 101 8.81 -8.63 -0.08
CA VAL A 101 8.08 -9.88 0.20
C VAL A 101 6.56 -9.61 0.18
N PRO A 102 5.76 -10.44 -0.51
CA PRO A 102 4.32 -10.32 -0.49
C PRO A 102 3.73 -10.49 0.92
N LEU A 103 2.71 -9.69 1.23
CA LEU A 103 1.99 -9.72 2.50
C LEU A 103 0.57 -10.25 2.32
N ASP A 104 0.16 -11.10 3.25
CA ASP A 104 -1.21 -11.56 3.38
C ASP A 104 -1.87 -10.97 4.65
N GLY A 105 -3.20 -10.96 4.69
CA GLY A 105 -3.95 -10.51 5.87
C GLY A 105 -4.40 -9.04 5.84
N LEU A 106 -4.05 -8.28 4.80
CA LEU A 106 -4.65 -6.97 4.52
C LEU A 106 -5.61 -7.02 3.33
N PRO A 107 -6.67 -6.20 3.32
CA PRO A 107 -7.51 -6.03 2.15
C PRO A 107 -6.69 -5.46 0.99
N THR A 108 -7.06 -5.82 -0.24
CA THR A 108 -6.46 -5.20 -1.43
C THR A 108 -6.79 -3.72 -1.46
N ALA A 109 -5.78 -2.87 -1.62
CA ALA A 109 -5.99 -1.46 -1.92
C ALA A 109 -6.32 -1.30 -3.40
N GLU A 110 -7.49 -0.73 -3.68
CA GLU A 110 -7.87 -0.31 -5.02
C GLU A 110 -7.47 1.15 -5.21
N VAL A 111 -6.71 1.42 -6.28
CA VAL A 111 -6.37 2.78 -6.69
C VAL A 111 -7.30 3.17 -7.83
N GLY A 112 -7.91 4.34 -7.71
CA GLY A 112 -8.84 4.87 -8.71
C GLY A 112 -8.60 6.34 -8.98
N LEU A 113 -9.03 6.79 -10.16
CA LEU A 113 -9.09 8.21 -10.50
C LEU A 113 -10.23 8.86 -9.71
N ILE A 114 -9.96 10.00 -9.10
CA ILE A 114 -10.94 10.80 -8.37
C ILE A 114 -10.99 12.19 -9.01
N TRP A 115 -12.19 12.65 -9.35
CA TRP A 115 -12.42 14.01 -9.87
C TRP A 115 -13.72 14.60 -9.31
N CYS A 116 -13.79 15.94 -9.31
CA CYS A 116 -15.03 16.64 -8.97
C CYS A 116 -16.02 16.48 -10.13
N THR A 117 -17.18 15.87 -9.84
CA THR A 117 -18.21 15.59 -10.86
C THR A 117 -18.76 16.85 -11.52
N ALA A 118 -18.80 17.98 -10.81
CA ALA A 118 -19.19 19.27 -11.38
C ALA A 118 -18.19 19.80 -12.44
N ARG A 119 -16.97 19.27 -12.49
CA ARG A 119 -15.93 19.62 -13.47
C ARG A 119 -15.69 18.52 -14.52
N GLU A 120 -16.52 17.48 -14.52
CA GLU A 120 -16.46 16.39 -15.49
C GLU A 120 -16.58 16.94 -16.92
N ASN A 121 -15.68 16.50 -17.80
CA ASN A 121 -15.62 16.93 -19.18
C ASN A 121 -15.02 15.83 -20.05
N GLY A 122 -15.08 16.00 -21.37
CA GLY A 122 -14.62 14.99 -22.33
C GLY A 122 -13.17 14.51 -22.12
N ARG A 123 -12.26 15.36 -21.62
CA ARG A 123 -10.87 14.98 -21.35
C ARG A 123 -10.74 14.07 -20.12
N ILE A 124 -11.52 14.34 -19.07
CA ILE A 124 -11.55 13.51 -17.86
C ILE A 124 -12.13 12.13 -18.20
N CYS A 125 -13.22 12.08 -18.97
CA CYS A 125 -13.80 10.81 -19.42
C CYS A 125 -12.82 10.02 -20.29
N ALA A 126 -12.19 10.67 -21.27
CA ALA A 126 -11.19 10.02 -22.11
C ALA A 126 -9.99 9.46 -21.31
N LEU A 127 -9.52 10.20 -20.28
CA LEU A 127 -8.48 9.71 -19.37
C LEU A 127 -8.96 8.48 -18.58
N ALA A 128 -10.20 8.50 -18.08
CA ALA A 128 -10.78 7.37 -17.36
C ALA A 128 -10.89 6.12 -18.24
N ASP A 129 -11.28 6.27 -19.51
CA ASP A 129 -11.37 5.18 -20.47
C ASP A 129 -9.98 4.58 -20.79
N ILE A 130 -8.98 5.44 -20.99
CA ILE A 130 -7.60 5.01 -21.21
C ILE A 130 -7.06 4.26 -19.98
N ALA A 131 -7.29 4.80 -18.78
CA ALA A 131 -6.86 4.15 -17.54
C ALA A 131 -7.53 2.78 -17.35
N ALA A 132 -8.83 2.67 -17.64
CA ALA A 132 -9.58 1.42 -17.56
C ALA A 132 -9.06 0.37 -18.56
N SER A 133 -8.79 0.77 -19.81
CA SER A 133 -8.29 -0.16 -20.84
C SER A 133 -6.89 -0.71 -20.52
N ARG A 134 -6.04 0.10 -19.88
CA ARG A 134 -4.71 -0.34 -19.42
C ARG A 134 -4.79 -1.29 -18.22
N ASN A 135 -5.75 -1.07 -17.32
CA ASN A 135 -5.99 -1.99 -16.20
C ASN A 135 -6.52 -3.37 -16.65
N THR A 136 -7.25 -3.44 -17.76
CA THR A 136 -7.75 -4.71 -18.31
C THR A 136 -6.70 -5.53 -19.06
N ALA A 137 -5.57 -4.93 -19.47
CA ALA A 137 -4.45 -5.67 -20.06
C ALA A 137 -3.63 -6.45 -19.01
N ASP A 138 -3.77 -6.08 -17.73
CA ASP A 138 -3.19 -6.73 -16.53
C ASP A 138 -4.30 -7.43 -15.70
N ALA A 139 -5.27 -8.03 -16.39
CA ALA A 139 -6.63 -8.33 -15.93
C ALA A 139 -6.75 -8.95 -14.52
N ASN A 140 -6.88 -8.09 -13.49
CA ASN A 140 -7.73 -8.33 -12.32
C ASN A 140 -8.04 -7.04 -11.51
N ALA A 141 -8.39 -5.93 -12.15
CA ALA A 141 -8.88 -4.73 -11.46
C ALA A 141 -10.39 -4.57 -11.68
N GLY A 142 -11.12 -4.50 -10.56
CA GLY A 142 -12.57 -4.37 -10.52
C GLY A 142 -13.09 -3.13 -11.25
N ARG A 143 -14.33 -3.27 -11.69
CA ARG A 143 -15.24 -2.27 -12.24
C ARG A 143 -15.01 -0.89 -11.59
N VAL A 144 -14.84 0.16 -12.40
CA VAL A 144 -14.87 1.56 -11.94
C VAL A 144 -16.19 1.79 -11.20
N GLN A 145 -16.15 1.71 -9.86
CA GLN A 145 -17.30 2.00 -9.03
C GLN A 145 -17.46 3.51 -8.97
N ARG A 146 -18.58 4.00 -9.52
CA ARG A 146 -19.02 5.39 -9.36
C ARG A 146 -19.40 5.60 -7.89
N TRP A 147 -18.43 5.99 -7.06
CA TRP A 147 -18.70 6.41 -5.69
C TRP A 147 -19.55 7.68 -5.71
N ARG A 148 -20.82 7.56 -5.35
CA ARG A 148 -21.66 8.70 -4.99
C ARG A 148 -21.67 8.84 -3.48
N ARG A 149 -20.93 9.80 -2.92
CA ARG A 149 -21.23 10.34 -1.59
C ARG A 149 -21.08 11.85 -1.60
N GLY A 150 -22.16 12.51 -1.16
CA GLY A 150 -22.24 13.94 -1.00
C GLY A 150 -21.34 14.40 0.13
N TRP A 151 -20.41 15.28 -0.20
CA TRP A 151 -19.59 16.02 0.75
C TRP A 151 -19.61 17.48 0.32
N LEU A 152 -20.55 18.23 0.90
CA LEU A 152 -20.52 19.67 1.17
C LEU A 152 -21.65 19.91 2.19
N ARG A 153 -21.29 19.95 3.47
CA ARG A 153 -21.89 20.81 4.48
C ARG A 153 -20.80 21.26 5.42
#